data_AF-A0A958F8P9-F1
#
_entry.id   AF-A0A958F8P9-F1
#
_cell.length_a   1.000
_cell.length_b   1.000
_cell.length_c   1.000
_cell.angle_alpha   90.00
_cell.angle_beta   90.00
_cell.angle_gamma   90.00
#
_symmetry.space_group_name_H-M   'P 1'
#
loop_
_entity.id
_entity.type
_entity.pdbx_description
1 polymer ?
#
loop_
_entity_poly.entity_id
_entity_poly.type
_entity_poly.pdbx_seq_one_letter_code
_entity_poly.pdbx_strand_id
1 'polypeptide(L)' 'MTLSIDLPDIKPLKGVDDRYLRELLVASLYNVGKISAKEAGQILSINRREFEELLPRFGFSILNDSEENIAIELNA' A
#
# COMPACT_ATOMS: atom_id res chain seq x y z
N MET A 1 -8.70 15.63 9.74
CA MET A 1 -8.28 16.22 8.45
C MET A 1 -8.71 15.27 7.36
N THR A 2 -9.34 15.77 6.30
CA THR A 2 -9.80 14.96 5.17
C THR A 2 -8.96 15.35 3.95
N LEU A 3 -8.33 14.37 3.30
CA LEU A 3 -7.62 14.55 2.04
C LEU A 3 -8.54 14.08 0.91
N SER A 4 -8.84 14.95 -0.05
CA SER A 4 -9.57 14.63 -1.26
C SER A 4 -8.64 14.78 -2.46
N ILE A 5 -8.66 13.80 -3.37
CA ILE A 5 -7.88 13.80 -4.61
C ILE A 5 -8.87 13.71 -5.76
N ASP A 6 -8.89 14.72 -6.63
CA ASP A 6 -9.69 14.70 -7.84
C ASP A 6 -8.92 14.01 -8.96
N LEU A 7 -9.54 13.01 -9.59
CA LEU A 7 -8.99 12.32 -10.75
C LEU A 7 -9.64 12.85 -12.04
N PRO A 8 -8.87 12.99 -13.14
CA PRO A 8 -9.41 13.46 -14.41
C PRO A 8 -10.33 12.41 -15.04
N ASP A 9 -11.44 12.83 -15.66
CA ASP A 9 -12.35 11.94 -16.39
C ASP A 9 -11.76 11.58 -17.78
N ILE A 10 -10.81 10.65 -17.79
CA ILE A 10 -10.15 10.14 -19.00
C ILE A 10 -10.45 8.66 -19.23
N LYS A 11 -10.53 8.24 -20.50
CA LYS A 11 -10.81 6.85 -20.90
C LYS A 11 -10.01 5.78 -20.15
N PRO A 12 -8.69 5.92 -19.91
CA PRO A 12 -7.91 4.91 -19.18
C PRO A 12 -8.36 4.65 -17.74
N LEU A 13 -9.02 5.62 -17.10
CA LEU A 13 -9.51 5.49 -15.73
C LEU A 13 -10.95 4.95 -15.68
N LYS A 14 -11.62 4.76 -16.83
CA LYS A 14 -12.95 4.14 -16.88
C LYS A 14 -12.86 2.68 -16.43
N GLY A 15 -13.54 2.38 -15.33
CA GLY A 15 -13.59 1.03 -14.76
C GLY A 15 -12.61 0.79 -13.62
N VAL A 16 -11.78 1.77 -13.27
CA VAL A 16 -11.02 1.74 -12.02
C VAL A 16 -11.99 2.04 -10.88
N ASP A 17 -12.13 1.11 -9.94
CA ASP A 17 -13.05 1.26 -8.80
C ASP A 17 -12.38 1.98 -7.60
N ASP A 18 -13.20 2.60 -6.75
CA ASP A 18 -12.74 3.34 -5.55
C ASP A 18 -11.95 2.46 -4.58
N ARG A 19 -12.33 1.18 -4.49
CA ARG A 19 -11.71 0.24 -3.56
C ARG A 19 -10.28 -0.07 -4.02
N TYR A 20 -10.07 -0.34 -5.30
CA TYR A 20 -8.76 -0.56 -5.90
C TYR A 20 -7.86 0.66 -5.68
N LEU A 21 -8.37 1.87 -5.91
CA LEU A 21 -7.60 3.10 -5.69
C LEU A 21 -7.20 3.28 -4.22
N ARG A 22 -8.15 3.03 -3.31
CA ARG A 22 -7.91 3.10 -1.87
C ARG A 22 -6.87 2.07 -1.44
N GLU A 23 -7.01 0.82 -1.89
CA GLU A 23 -6.08 -0.27 -1.61
C GLU A 23 -4.67 0.07 -2.13
N LEU A 24 -4.55 0.55 -3.37
CA LEU A 24 -3.29 0.97 -3.98
C LEU A 24 -2.62 2.12 -3.21
N LEU A 25 -3.39 3.14 -2.82
CA LEU A 25 -2.87 4.27 -2.06
C LEU A 25 -2.33 3.83 -0.69
N VAL A 26 -3.11 3.02 0.04
CA VAL A 26 -2.70 2.50 1.35
C VAL A 26 -1.47 1.61 1.23
N ALA A 27 -1.45 0.71 0.24
CA ALA A 27 -0.30 -0.15 -0.01
C ALA A 27 0.97 0.66 -0.36
N SER A 28 0.81 1.72 -1.16
CA SER A 28 1.92 2.63 -1.51
C SER A 28 2.46 3.37 -0.28
N LEU A 29 1.58 3.88 0.59
CA LEU A 29 1.98 4.54 1.84
C LEU A 29 2.70 3.60 2.79
N TYR A 30 2.28 2.34 2.85
CA TYR A 30 3.00 1.30 3.59
C TYR A 30 4.38 1.08 2.99
N ASN A 31 4.48 0.88 1.67
CA ASN A 31 5.73 0.63 0.96
C ASN A 31 6.76 1.75 1.17
N VAL A 32 6.33 3.02 1.16
CA VAL A 32 7.23 4.16 1.44
C VAL A 32 7.43 4.45 2.94
N GLY A 33 7.01 3.53 3.82
CA GLY A 33 7.22 3.61 5.26
C GLY A 33 6.45 4.72 5.97
N LYS A 34 5.40 5.28 5.35
CA LYS A 34 4.58 6.35 5.95
C LYS A 34 3.54 5.84 6.93
N ILE A 35 3.12 4.58 6.78
CA ILE A 35 2.21 3.90 7.69
C ILE A 35 2.69 2.48 7.94
N SER A 36 2.36 1.94 9.11
CA SER A 36 2.54 0.54 9.46
C SER A 36 1.45 -0.36 8.85
N ALA A 37 1.71 -1.67 8.78
CA ALA A 37 0.69 -2.65 8.37
C ALA A 37 -0.55 -2.65 9.28
N LYS A 38 -0.40 -2.28 10.55
CA LYS A 38 -1.50 -2.13 11.50
C LYS A 38 -2.40 -0.95 11.12
N GLU A 39 -1.82 0.21 10.83
CA GLU A 39 -2.56 1.40 10.40
C GLU A 39 -3.22 1.17 9.03
N ALA A 40 -2.53 0.48 8.11
CA ALA A 40 -3.10 0.08 6.83
C ALA A 40 -4.36 -0.79 6.99
N GLY A 41 -4.32 -1.81 7.85
CA GLY A 41 -5.49 -2.63 8.17
C GLY A 41 -6.64 -1.82 8.76
N GLN A 42 -6.36 -0.85 9.63
CA GLN A 42 -7.38 0.07 10.17
C GLN A 42 -8.04 0.93 9.08
N ILE A 43 -7.26 1.46 8.13
CA ILE A 43 -7.78 2.29 7.03
C ILE A 43 -8.68 1.47 6.09
N LEU A 44 -8.30 0.22 5.82
CA LEU A 44 -9.01 -0.68 4.90
C LEU A 44 -10.07 -1.54 5.59
N SER A 45 -10.21 -1.46 6.91
CA SER A 45 -11.08 -2.33 7.72
C SER A 45 -10.83 -3.84 7.50
N ILE A 46 -9.56 -4.22 7.37
CA ILE A 46 -9.11 -5.60 7.20
C ILE A 46 -8.07 -5.94 8.27
N ASN A 47 -7.87 -7.23 8.53
CA ASN A 47 -6.83 -7.67 9.44
C ASN A 47 -5.43 -7.60 8.77
N ARG A 48 -4.38 -7.72 9.58
CA ARG A 48 -2.99 -7.63 9.12
C ARG A 48 -2.65 -8.64 8.02
N ARG A 49 -3.12 -9.88 8.14
CA ARG A 49 -2.83 -10.94 7.17
C ARG A 49 -3.52 -10.67 5.83
N GLU A 50 -4.76 -10.22 5.86
CA GLU A 50 -5.49 -9.81 4.65
C GLU A 50 -4.77 -8.65 3.93
N PHE A 51 -4.18 -7.71 4.70
CA PHE A 51 -3.37 -6.65 4.13
C PHE A 51 -2.07 -7.17 3.51
N GLU A 52 -1.35 -8.07 4.19
CA GLU A 52 -0.13 -8.68 3.67
C GLU A 52 -0.40 -9.48 2.38
N GLU A 53 -1.53 -10.18 2.29
CA GLU A 53 -1.97 -10.91 1.08
C GLU A 53 -2.35 -9.98 -0.09
N LEU A 54 -2.62 -8.70 0.19
CA LEU A 54 -2.96 -7.68 -0.80
C LEU A 54 -1.71 -7.05 -1.45
N LEU A 55 -0.60 -6.94 -0.72
CA LEU A 55 0.63 -6.28 -1.18
C LEU A 55 1.20 -6.82 -2.52
N PRO A 56 1.25 -8.14 -2.77
CA PRO A 56 1.77 -8.68 -4.02
C PRO A 56 1.00 -8.24 -5.26
N ARG A 57 -0.29 -7.88 -5.13
CA ARG A 57 -1.12 -7.39 -6.24
C ARG A 57 -0.60 -6.07 -6.83
N PHE A 58 0.15 -5.33 -6.03
CA PHE A 58 0.76 -4.04 -6.38
C PHE A 58 2.28 -4.13 -6.54
N GLY A 59 2.85 -5.34 -6.49
CA GLY A 59 4.30 -5.55 -6.62
C GLY A 59 5.10 -5.17 -5.37
N PHE A 60 4.46 -5.04 -4.20
CA PHE A 60 5.13 -4.73 -2.94
C PHE A 60 5.45 -6.00 -2.15
N SER A 61 6.59 -5.97 -1.46
CA SER A 61 7.00 -7.04 -0.53
C SER A 61 6.12 -7.03 0.72
N ILE A 62 5.82 -8.21 1.25
CA ILE A 62 5.17 -8.39 2.56
C ILE A 62 6.06 -7.89 3.69
N LEU A 63 7.38 -8.04 3.51
CA LEU A 63 8.39 -7.49 4.39
C LEU A 63 8.84 -6.17 3.79
N ASN A 64 8.24 -5.08 4.26
CA ASN A 64 8.83 -3.76 4.05
C ASN A 64 9.89 -3.54 5.13
N ASP A 65 11.13 -3.85 4.75
CA ASP A 65 12.30 -3.58 5.57
C ASP A 65 13.05 -2.36 5.03
N SER A 66 13.82 -1.68 5.89
CA SER A 66 14.60 -0.54 5.43
C SER A 66 15.72 -1.00 4.48
N GLU A 67 16.10 -0.17 3.52
CA GLU A 67 17.26 -0.46 2.66
C GLU A 67 18.53 -0.76 3.48
N GLU A 68 18.67 -0.10 4.64
CA GLU A 68 19.75 -0.34 5.58
C GLU A 68 19.72 -1.76 6.14
N ASN A 69 18.56 -2.23 6.61
CA ASN A 69 18.42 -3.59 7.15
C ASN A 69 18.63 -4.65 6.06
N ILE A 70 18.09 -4.42 4.86
CA ILE A 70 18.31 -5.30 3.70
C ILE A 70 19.80 -5.37 3.35
N ALA A 71 20.48 -4.22 3.34
CA ALA A 71 21.92 -4.18 3.07
C ALA A 71 22.74 -4.93 4.14
N ILE A 72 22.34 -4.84 5.41
CA ILE A 72 22.95 -5.62 6.49
C ILE A 72 22.77 -7.12 6.24
N GLU A 73 21.55 -7.58 5.93
CA GLU A 73 21.27 -9.01 5.71
C GLU A 73 21.99 -9.57 4.47
N LEU A 74 22.09 -8.80 3.39
CA LEU A 74 22.73 -9.25 2.15
C LEU A 74 24.27 -9.28 2.22
N ASN A 75 24.87 -8.51 3.13
CA ASN A 75 26.33 -8.41 3.28
C ASN A 75 26.86 -9.06 4.57
N ALA A 76 26.01 -9.84 5.27
CA ALA A 76 26.35 -10.57 6.49
C ALA A 76 27.04 -11.92 6.24
#